data_AF-A0A915LYY6-F1
#
_entry.id   AF-A0A915LYY6-F1
#
_cell.length_a   1.000
_cell.length_b   1.000
_cell.length_c   1.000
_cell.angle_alpha   90.00
_cell.angle_beta   90.00
_cell.angle_gamma   90.00
#
_symmetry.space_group_name_H-M   'P 1'
#
loop_
_entity.id
_entity.type
_entity.pdbx_description
1 polymer ?
#
loop_
_entity_poly.entity_id
_entity_poly.type
_entity_poly.pdbx_seq_one_letter_code
_entity_poly.pdbx_strand_id
1 'polypeptide(L)'
;MSQEDDTLRKRNILQESINEAEFQQTPKKGKRTCEAISASATSASSDDEDPLTVVKEKRLNRLKRILPQSSDKLGSYVDKLLSHLSERWRNWVVRGILSLVMIGMFYFIVKRGVTCLMALVFLLQLKCFSEIINIGLAVYRLYDLPWFRALSWFLVPVSMIICCDIMSYMFGFFFGKTPLIKISPKKTWEGFIGGAFSTILFGLVLSHFMMENPLFVCPVESYYQDNLNCTIPLSFQYREFEAPRPFSFLFRLFRQQPIVRFKPFLFHSVVMALFASLIGPFGGFFASGFKRAFKIKDFGDIIPGHGGLMDRFDCQLLMGTFVNVYISSFIRSPNPHKIVQQILWLTNDEQLAVYNSLQEQLISSGLIPPS
;
A
#
# COMPACT_ATOMS: atom_id res chain seq x y z
N MET A 1 2.16 -53.68 -20.03
CA MET A 1 2.15 -54.12 -18.61
C MET A 1 3.56 -54.08 -17.99
N SER A 2 4.37 -53.04 -18.28
CA SER A 2 5.74 -52.89 -17.74
C SER A 2 6.12 -51.42 -17.43
N GLN A 3 5.26 -50.45 -17.75
CA GLN A 3 5.46 -49.02 -17.43
C GLN A 3 4.62 -48.55 -16.24
N GLU A 4 3.56 -49.28 -15.88
CA GLU A 4 2.66 -48.90 -14.78
C GLU A 4 3.23 -49.28 -13.39
N ASP A 5 3.96 -50.40 -13.31
CA ASP A 5 4.66 -50.86 -12.11
C ASP A 5 5.81 -49.93 -11.68
N ASP A 6 6.48 -49.27 -12.62
CA ASP A 6 7.63 -48.42 -12.33
C ASP A 6 7.22 -47.04 -11.77
N THR A 7 6.02 -46.57 -12.12
CA THR A 7 5.37 -45.40 -11.53
C THR A 7 4.82 -45.66 -10.13
N LEU A 8 4.31 -46.87 -9.85
CA LEU A 8 3.83 -47.25 -8.52
C LEU A 8 5.01 -47.38 -7.53
N ARG A 9 6.13 -47.93 -7.99
CA ARG A 9 7.37 -48.05 -7.20
C ARG A 9 7.98 -46.69 -6.84
N LYS A 10 7.93 -45.71 -7.76
CA LYS A 10 8.41 -44.34 -7.50
C LYS A 10 7.51 -43.56 -6.54
N ARG A 11 6.19 -43.81 -6.52
CA ARG A 11 5.28 -43.20 -5.52
C ARG A 11 5.50 -43.76 -4.12
N ASN A 12 5.74 -45.07 -3.98
CA ASN A 12 5.97 -45.67 -2.67
C ASN A 12 7.30 -45.21 -2.04
N ILE A 13 8.36 -45.05 -2.83
CA ILE A 13 9.66 -44.52 -2.34
C ILE A 13 9.55 -43.02 -1.97
N LEU A 14 8.72 -42.24 -2.67
CA LEU A 14 8.46 -40.83 -2.31
C LEU A 14 7.62 -40.71 -1.04
N GLN A 15 6.68 -41.64 -0.80
CA GLN A 15 5.86 -41.67 0.42
C GLN A 15 6.69 -42.10 1.64
N GLU A 16 7.63 -43.03 1.48
CA GLU A 16 8.53 -43.51 2.55
C GLU A 16 9.54 -42.42 2.97
N SER A 17 10.03 -41.63 2.01
CA SER A 17 10.92 -40.48 2.28
C SER A 17 10.21 -39.26 2.89
N ILE A 18 8.90 -39.10 2.68
CA ILE A 18 8.09 -38.07 3.36
C ILE A 18 7.78 -38.48 4.81
N ASN A 19 7.51 -39.77 5.06
CA ASN A 19 7.24 -40.27 6.42
C ASN A 19 8.50 -40.33 7.31
N GLU A 20 9.70 -40.54 6.74
CA GLU A 20 10.96 -40.43 7.49
C GLU A 20 11.32 -38.97 7.86
N ALA A 21 10.87 -37.98 7.07
CA ALA A 21 11.07 -36.57 7.37
C ALA A 21 10.14 -36.02 8.47
N GLU A 22 9.00 -36.68 8.72
CA GLU A 22 8.06 -36.32 9.81
C GLU A 22 8.38 -36.98 11.17
N PHE A 23 9.34 -37.93 11.25
CA PHE A 23 9.62 -38.67 12.49
C PHE A 23 10.80 -38.17 13.34
N GLN A 24 11.52 -37.11 12.94
CA GLN A 24 12.75 -36.65 13.63
C GLN A 24 12.66 -35.40 14.52
N GLN A 25 11.47 -35.00 14.99
CA GLN A 25 11.37 -34.05 16.12
C GLN A 25 10.46 -34.56 17.24
N THR A 26 10.96 -35.55 17.96
CA THR A 26 10.49 -35.88 19.31
C THR A 26 11.21 -35.00 20.34
N PRO A 27 10.52 -34.38 21.32
CA PRO A 27 11.18 -33.81 22.50
C PRO A 27 11.44 -34.91 23.54
N LYS A 28 12.71 -35.09 23.93
CA LYS A 28 13.12 -35.99 25.03
C LYS A 28 12.63 -35.45 26.39
N LYS A 29 12.03 -36.35 27.18
CA LYS A 29 11.47 -36.20 28.54
C LYS A 29 12.53 -35.98 29.64
N GLY A 30 12.11 -35.28 30.72
CA GLY A 30 12.67 -35.37 32.08
C GLY A 30 12.15 -34.28 33.05
N LYS A 31 10.88 -34.33 33.51
CA LYS A 31 10.38 -34.78 34.85
C LYS A 31 10.74 -33.91 36.08
N ARG A 32 9.74 -33.22 36.66
CA ARG A 32 9.12 -33.40 38.02
C ARG A 32 8.28 -32.16 38.46
N THR A 33 6.95 -32.32 38.54
CA THR A 33 6.02 -32.22 39.71
C THR A 33 5.45 -30.81 39.99
N CYS A 34 4.16 -30.55 39.68
CA CYS A 34 2.94 -30.56 40.56
C CYS A 34 3.00 -29.50 41.69
N GLU A 35 2.05 -28.59 41.90
CA GLU A 35 0.59 -28.76 42.03
C GLU A 35 -0.17 -27.40 42.14
N ALA A 36 -1.51 -27.45 41.92
CA ALA A 36 -2.59 -26.66 42.55
C ALA A 36 -2.79 -25.14 42.22
N ILE A 37 -3.99 -24.56 42.02
CA ILE A 37 -5.40 -24.95 42.26
C ILE A 37 -6.37 -24.03 41.44
N SER A 38 -7.48 -24.64 40.96
CA SER A 38 -8.84 -24.14 40.62
C SER A 38 -9.08 -22.92 39.70
N ALA A 39 -9.83 -23.16 38.61
CA ALA A 39 -11.26 -22.82 38.58
C ALA A 39 -11.98 -23.68 37.51
N SER A 40 -13.03 -24.37 37.97
CA SER A 40 -13.80 -25.36 37.23
C SER A 40 -14.58 -24.79 36.04
N ALA A 41 -14.69 -25.65 35.04
CA ALA A 41 -15.56 -25.58 33.88
C ALA A 41 -17.05 -25.69 34.23
N THR A 42 -17.88 -25.11 33.37
CA THR A 42 -19.19 -25.67 33.02
C THR A 42 -19.39 -25.61 31.50
N SER A 43 -19.59 -26.82 30.96
CA SER A 43 -20.30 -27.24 29.73
C SER A 43 -19.79 -26.80 28.35
N ALA A 44 -19.33 -27.83 27.64
CA ALA A 44 -19.05 -27.93 26.21
C ALA A 44 -20.27 -27.72 25.31
N SER A 45 -20.06 -27.13 24.13
CA SER A 45 -20.69 -27.53 22.86
C SER A 45 -19.99 -26.87 21.67
N SER A 46 -19.62 -27.70 20.68
CA SER A 46 -19.26 -27.39 19.27
C SER A 46 -18.33 -26.21 19.00
N ASP A 47 -17.08 -26.55 18.63
CA ASP A 47 -16.10 -25.66 18.01
C ASP A 47 -16.58 -25.21 16.61
N ASP A 48 -17.53 -24.28 16.55
CA ASP A 48 -17.77 -23.43 15.39
C ASP A 48 -17.01 -22.11 15.61
N GLU A 49 -15.68 -22.13 15.46
CA GLU A 49 -14.92 -20.88 15.36
C GLU A 49 -15.28 -20.19 14.04
N ASP A 50 -16.00 -19.06 14.14
CA ASP A 50 -16.36 -18.18 13.03
C ASP A 50 -15.16 -17.97 12.07
N PRO A 51 -15.25 -18.33 10.77
CA PRO A 51 -14.16 -18.20 9.81
C PRO A 51 -13.53 -16.79 9.76
N LEU A 52 -14.30 -15.75 10.16
CA LEU A 52 -13.85 -14.37 10.27
C LEU A 52 -12.76 -14.17 11.35
N THR A 53 -12.83 -14.88 12.47
CA THR A 53 -11.84 -14.78 13.55
C THR A 53 -10.52 -15.44 13.14
N VAL A 54 -10.59 -16.62 12.52
CA VAL A 54 -9.43 -17.40 12.06
C VAL A 54 -8.59 -16.64 11.01
N VAL A 55 -9.23 -15.94 10.06
CA VAL A 55 -8.47 -15.17 9.06
C VAL A 55 -7.93 -13.86 9.62
N LYS A 56 -8.65 -13.21 10.54
CA LYS A 56 -8.11 -12.06 11.28
C LYS A 56 -6.87 -12.47 12.06
N GLU A 57 -6.88 -13.64 12.69
CA GLU A 57 -5.75 -14.19 13.44
C GLU A 57 -4.58 -14.59 12.53
N LYS A 58 -4.83 -15.21 11.38
CA LYS A 58 -3.78 -15.50 10.37
C LYS A 58 -3.14 -14.23 9.82
N ARG A 59 -3.91 -13.15 9.62
CA ARG A 59 -3.38 -11.83 9.21
C ARG A 59 -2.56 -11.21 10.34
N LEU A 60 -3.06 -11.26 11.57
CA LEU A 60 -2.38 -10.75 12.77
C LEU A 60 -1.05 -11.49 13.01
N ASN A 61 -1.01 -12.81 12.85
CA ASN A 61 0.19 -13.62 13.02
C ASN A 61 1.22 -13.43 11.90
N ARG A 62 0.79 -13.04 10.69
CA ARG A 62 1.71 -12.53 9.66
C ARG A 62 2.24 -11.14 10.01
N LEU A 63 1.37 -10.25 10.49
CA LEU A 63 1.73 -8.90 10.95
C LEU A 63 2.80 -8.95 12.04
N LYS A 64 2.60 -9.81 13.05
CA LYS A 64 3.57 -10.04 14.14
C LYS A 64 4.94 -10.49 13.62
N ARG A 65 5.00 -11.33 12.58
CA ARG A 65 6.28 -11.80 12.01
C ARG A 65 7.04 -10.74 11.20
N ILE A 66 6.35 -9.74 10.66
CA ILE A 66 6.95 -8.69 9.80
C ILE A 66 7.37 -7.47 10.63
N LEU A 67 6.65 -7.19 11.73
CA LEU A 67 7.02 -6.12 12.65
C LEU A 67 8.28 -6.49 13.43
N PRO A 68 9.12 -5.51 13.81
CA PRO A 68 10.26 -5.75 14.70
C PRO A 68 9.73 -6.35 16.01
N GLN A 69 9.93 -7.65 16.17
CA GLN A 69 9.68 -8.35 17.42
C GLN A 69 10.82 -8.01 18.38
N SER A 70 10.50 -7.86 19.67
CA SER A 70 11.51 -7.77 20.73
C SER A 70 12.48 -8.95 20.56
N SER A 71 13.72 -8.69 20.16
CA SER A 71 14.75 -9.72 20.16
C SER A 71 15.33 -9.75 21.56
N ASP A 72 15.12 -10.86 22.28
CA ASP A 72 15.75 -11.07 23.59
C ASP A 72 17.28 -11.29 23.49
N LYS A 73 17.84 -11.22 22.27
CA LYS A 73 19.26 -11.37 21.97
C LYS A 73 19.92 -10.00 21.93
N LEU A 74 20.66 -9.66 22.98
CA LEU A 74 21.29 -8.34 23.12
C LEU A 74 22.62 -8.25 22.34
N GLY A 75 23.07 -9.36 21.74
CA GLY A 75 24.28 -9.47 20.92
C GLY A 75 25.09 -10.70 21.32
N SER A 76 25.78 -11.31 20.35
CA SER A 76 26.50 -12.58 20.55
C SER A 76 27.52 -12.55 21.69
N TYR A 77 28.10 -11.39 21.99
CA TYR A 77 29.06 -11.19 23.08
C TYR A 77 28.40 -11.10 24.45
N VAL A 78 27.27 -10.41 24.56
CA VAL A 78 26.54 -10.25 25.83
C VAL A 78 25.82 -11.55 26.19
N ASP A 79 25.23 -12.21 25.19
CA ASP A 79 24.51 -13.47 25.38
C ASP A 79 25.43 -14.61 25.81
N LYS A 80 26.70 -14.61 25.36
CA LYS A 80 27.72 -15.60 25.76
C LYS A 80 28.26 -15.35 27.18
N LEU A 81 28.25 -14.10 27.65
CA LEU A 81 28.65 -13.72 29.00
C LEU A 81 27.54 -13.97 30.03
N LEU A 82 26.27 -13.82 29.62
CA LEU A 82 25.09 -14.00 30.46
C LEU A 82 24.46 -15.39 30.36
N SER A 83 25.04 -16.32 29.58
CA SER A 83 24.49 -17.68 29.40
C SER A 83 24.48 -18.53 30.69
N HIS A 84 25.24 -18.13 31.71
CA HIS A 84 25.31 -18.82 33.00
C HIS A 84 24.24 -18.34 34.02
N LEU A 85 23.50 -17.27 33.71
CA LEU A 85 22.46 -16.74 34.61
C LEU A 85 21.07 -17.21 34.21
N SER A 86 20.21 -17.45 35.20
CA SER A 86 18.79 -17.76 34.98
C SER A 86 18.06 -16.56 34.35
N GLU A 87 17.01 -16.82 33.57
CA GLU A 87 16.37 -15.81 32.70
C GLU A 87 15.88 -14.56 33.45
N ARG A 88 15.40 -14.74 34.68
CA ARG A 88 14.95 -13.63 35.53
C ARG A 88 16.09 -12.69 35.92
N TRP A 89 17.24 -13.25 36.28
CA TRP A 89 18.43 -12.47 36.64
C TRP A 89 19.10 -11.88 35.42
N ARG A 90 19.09 -12.59 34.28
CA ARG A 90 19.55 -12.05 32.98
C ARG A 90 18.82 -10.76 32.63
N ASN A 91 17.49 -10.74 32.68
CA ASN A 91 16.70 -9.54 32.36
C ASN A 91 16.97 -8.38 33.34
N TRP A 92 17.13 -8.66 34.63
CA TRP A 92 17.47 -7.67 35.64
C TRP A 92 18.85 -7.06 35.42
N VAL A 93 19.85 -7.90 35.17
CA VAL A 93 21.23 -7.47 34.92
C VAL A 93 21.33 -6.68 33.62
N VAL A 94 20.69 -7.15 32.54
CA VAL A 94 20.65 -6.44 31.25
C VAL A 94 19.99 -5.07 31.39
N ARG A 95 18.83 -4.98 32.05
CA ARG A 95 18.15 -3.69 32.28
C ARG A 95 19.00 -2.77 33.17
N GLY A 96 19.65 -3.31 34.19
CA GLY A 96 20.53 -2.55 35.08
C GLY A 96 21.73 -1.96 34.35
N ILE A 97 22.48 -2.80 33.61
CA ILE A 97 23.64 -2.36 32.83
C ILE A 97 23.24 -1.35 31.77
N LEU A 98 22.17 -1.61 31.01
CA LEU A 98 21.69 -0.69 29.98
C LEU A 98 21.28 0.67 30.56
N SER A 99 20.61 0.67 31.73
CA SER A 99 20.21 1.90 32.41
C SER A 99 21.42 2.72 32.88
N LEU A 100 22.45 2.06 33.43
CA LEU A 100 23.69 2.72 33.82
C LEU A 100 24.43 3.32 32.61
N VAL A 101 24.48 2.59 31.49
CA VAL A 101 25.06 3.08 30.23
C VAL A 101 24.28 4.28 29.70
N MET A 102 22.94 4.23 29.72
CA MET A 102 22.10 5.35 29.29
C MET A 102 22.29 6.59 30.15
N ILE A 103 22.32 6.45 31.48
CA ILE A 103 22.53 7.56 32.41
C ILE A 103 23.93 8.16 32.20
N GLY A 104 24.96 7.32 32.04
CA GLY A 104 26.33 7.77 31.76
C GLY A 104 26.45 8.50 30.42
N MET A 105 25.83 7.96 29.36
CA MET A 105 25.78 8.60 28.04
C MET A 105 25.05 9.95 28.09
N PHE A 106 23.91 10.01 28.78
CA PHE A 106 23.14 11.24 28.92
C PHE A 106 23.93 12.31 29.67
N TYR A 107 24.58 11.96 30.79
CA TYR A 107 25.46 12.87 31.52
C TYR A 107 26.61 13.40 30.65
N PHE A 108 27.24 12.53 29.85
CA PHE A 108 28.30 12.92 28.92
C PHE A 108 27.81 13.91 27.84
N ILE A 109 26.61 13.69 27.30
CA ILE A 109 25.99 14.55 26.29
C ILE A 109 25.65 15.92 26.89
N VAL A 110 25.07 15.95 28.10
CA VAL A 110 24.77 17.20 28.80
C VAL A 110 26.06 18.00 29.08
N LYS A 111 27.15 17.31 29.46
CA LYS A 111 28.45 17.95 29.70
C LYS A 111 29.08 18.54 28.42
N ARG A 112 28.79 17.97 27.25
CA ARG A 112 29.23 18.49 25.93
C ARG A 112 28.45 19.74 25.48
N GLY A 113 27.38 20.11 26.20
CA GLY A 113 26.62 21.34 25.98
C GLY A 113 25.34 21.18 25.16
N VAL A 114 24.61 22.29 25.00
CA VAL A 114 23.27 22.35 24.39
C VAL A 114 23.25 21.92 22.92
N THR A 115 24.33 22.13 22.18
CA THR A 115 24.41 21.73 20.76
C THR A 115 24.35 20.21 20.58
N CYS A 116 25.04 19.45 21.43
CA CYS A 116 25.02 17.99 21.41
C CYS A 116 23.65 17.45 21.85
N LEU A 117 22.99 18.12 22.80
CA LEU A 117 21.63 17.79 23.23
C LEU A 117 20.63 17.98 22.08
N MET A 118 20.71 19.09 21.35
CA MET A 118 19.83 19.33 20.19
C MET A 118 20.07 18.33 19.06
N ALA A 119 21.33 17.98 18.78
CA ALA A 119 21.66 16.94 17.80
C ALA A 119 21.11 15.57 18.20
N LEU A 120 21.19 15.18 19.49
CA LEU A 120 20.59 13.95 19.99
C LEU A 120 19.07 13.93 19.79
N VAL A 121 18.38 15.01 20.19
CA VAL A 121 16.92 15.12 20.03
C VAL A 121 16.52 15.01 18.56
N PHE A 122 17.27 15.66 17.66
CA PHE A 122 17.03 15.59 16.23
C PHE A 122 17.25 14.19 15.66
N LEU A 123 18.34 13.51 16.05
CA LEU A 123 18.61 12.12 15.63
C LEU A 123 17.55 11.15 16.16
N LEU A 124 17.11 11.32 17.41
CA LEU A 124 16.01 10.54 17.98
C LEU A 124 14.72 10.77 17.19
N GLN A 125 14.39 12.02 16.88
CA GLN A 125 13.22 12.32 16.03
C GLN A 125 13.33 11.63 14.67
N LEU A 126 14.44 11.77 13.94
CA LEU A 126 14.63 11.09 12.65
C LEU A 126 14.52 9.57 12.74
N LYS A 127 15.10 8.97 13.80
CA LYS A 127 15.07 7.52 13.99
C LYS A 127 13.66 7.03 14.32
N CYS A 128 12.94 7.72 15.21
CA CYS A 128 11.54 7.42 15.52
C CYS A 128 10.65 7.58 14.28
N PHE A 129 10.81 8.66 13.51
CA PHE A 129 10.07 8.86 12.26
C PHE A 129 10.33 7.74 11.26
N SER A 130 11.59 7.33 11.07
CA SER A 130 11.96 6.21 10.21
C SER A 130 11.28 4.90 10.64
N GLU A 131 11.25 4.60 11.94
CA GLU A 131 10.59 3.40 12.48
C GLU A 131 9.07 3.43 12.28
N ILE A 132 8.44 4.58 12.54
CA ILE A 132 7.00 4.75 12.32
C ILE A 132 6.65 4.54 10.84
N ILE A 133 7.42 5.11 9.91
CA ILE A 133 7.22 4.92 8.47
C ILE A 133 7.38 3.44 8.11
N ASN A 134 8.42 2.76 8.62
CA ASN A 134 8.65 1.34 8.36
C ASN A 134 7.50 0.46 8.86
N ILE A 135 6.97 0.73 10.05
CA ILE A 135 5.80 0.03 10.60
C ILE A 135 4.57 0.31 9.73
N GLY A 136 4.34 1.57 9.37
CA GLY A 136 3.24 1.97 8.48
C GLY A 136 3.31 1.25 7.13
N LEU A 137 4.51 1.11 6.56
CA LEU A 137 4.74 0.46 5.28
C LEU A 137 4.62 -1.07 5.37
N ALA A 138 5.01 -1.67 6.50
CA ALA A 138 4.80 -3.10 6.79
C ALA A 138 3.31 -3.45 6.92
N VAL A 139 2.56 -2.65 7.67
CA VAL A 139 1.10 -2.74 7.80
C VAL A 139 0.47 -2.58 6.41
N TYR A 140 0.87 -1.56 5.68
CA TYR A 140 0.40 -1.28 4.32
C TYR A 140 0.58 -2.47 3.36
N ARG A 141 1.75 -3.12 3.37
CA ARG A 141 2.02 -4.33 2.56
C ARG A 141 1.09 -5.49 2.93
N LEU A 142 0.79 -5.67 4.22
CA LEU A 142 -0.15 -6.70 4.65
C LEU A 142 -1.56 -6.46 4.11
N TYR A 143 -1.99 -5.20 4.05
CA TYR A 143 -3.33 -4.84 3.59
C TYR A 143 -3.44 -4.71 2.06
N ASP A 144 -2.35 -4.89 1.30
CA ASP A 144 -2.33 -4.70 -0.17
C ASP A 144 -3.03 -3.39 -0.56
N LEU A 145 -2.77 -2.34 0.21
CA LEU A 145 -3.27 -1.02 -0.13
C LEU A 145 -2.61 -0.61 -1.48
N PRO A 146 -3.26 0.23 -2.30
CA PRO A 146 -2.80 0.50 -3.68
C PRO A 146 -1.80 1.66 -3.82
N TRP A 147 -1.76 2.58 -2.86
CA TRP A 147 -1.06 3.87 -2.91
C TRP A 147 0.45 3.89 -3.24
N PHE A 148 1.21 2.85 -2.89
CA PHE A 148 2.66 2.71 -3.02
C PHE A 148 3.08 1.60 -4.00
N ARG A 149 2.15 1.01 -4.76
CA ARG A 149 2.53 -0.06 -5.71
C ARG A 149 3.39 0.46 -6.87
N ALA A 150 3.35 1.74 -7.20
CA ALA A 150 4.39 2.36 -8.03
C ALA A 150 4.46 3.84 -7.69
N LEU A 151 5.68 4.40 -7.66
CA LEU A 151 5.89 5.81 -7.31
C LEU A 151 5.15 6.77 -8.27
N SER A 152 4.94 6.34 -9.53
CA SER A 152 4.12 7.06 -10.52
C SER A 152 2.70 7.34 -10.05
N TRP A 153 2.05 6.40 -9.35
CA TRP A 153 0.66 6.55 -8.89
C TRP A 153 0.48 7.60 -7.79
N PHE A 154 1.59 8.02 -7.16
CA PHE A 154 1.60 9.09 -6.17
C PHE A 154 2.06 10.42 -6.79
N LEU A 155 3.21 10.43 -7.47
CA LEU A 155 3.81 11.67 -7.97
C LEU A 155 3.01 12.33 -9.09
N VAL A 156 2.42 11.54 -9.99
CA VAL A 156 1.64 12.08 -11.12
C VAL A 156 0.40 12.86 -10.63
N PRO A 157 -0.48 12.29 -9.77
CA PRO A 157 -1.59 13.05 -9.19
C PRO A 157 -1.19 14.31 -8.42
N VAL A 158 -0.16 14.22 -7.58
CA VAL A 158 0.29 15.34 -6.74
C VAL A 158 0.80 16.49 -7.61
N SER A 159 1.62 16.17 -8.60
CA SER A 159 2.18 17.15 -9.54
C SER A 159 1.12 17.77 -10.46
N MET A 160 0.08 17.02 -10.85
CA MET A 160 -1.06 17.56 -11.61
C MET A 160 -1.80 18.65 -10.84
N ILE A 161 -2.08 18.46 -9.54
CA ILE A 161 -2.72 19.48 -8.71
C ILE A 161 -1.85 20.72 -8.60
N ILE A 162 -0.55 20.55 -8.36
CA ILE A 162 0.41 21.66 -8.28
C ILE A 162 0.46 22.42 -9.62
N CYS A 163 0.56 21.71 -10.74
CA CYS A 163 0.52 22.30 -12.07
C CYS A 163 -0.79 23.04 -12.32
N CYS A 164 -1.93 22.47 -11.92
CA CYS A 164 -3.23 23.09 -12.08
C CYS A 164 -3.32 24.42 -11.34
N ASP A 165 -2.84 24.49 -10.08
CA ASP A 165 -2.88 25.74 -9.31
C ASP A 165 -1.96 26.81 -9.90
N ILE A 166 -0.73 26.44 -10.29
CA ILE A 166 0.24 27.37 -10.89
C ILE A 166 -0.29 27.89 -12.23
N MET A 167 -0.73 26.99 -13.12
CA MET A 167 -1.21 27.37 -14.45
C MET A 167 -2.52 28.13 -14.37
N SER A 168 -3.44 27.75 -13.47
CA SER A 168 -4.68 28.52 -13.28
C SER A 168 -4.39 29.95 -12.81
N TYR A 169 -3.38 30.13 -11.96
CA TYR A 169 -2.93 31.45 -11.55
C TYR A 169 -2.29 32.22 -12.71
N MET A 170 -1.40 31.59 -13.50
CA MET A 170 -0.76 32.24 -14.64
C MET A 170 -1.78 32.70 -15.69
N PHE A 171 -2.66 31.80 -16.14
CA PHE A 171 -3.72 32.15 -17.10
C PHE A 171 -4.72 33.15 -16.52
N GLY A 172 -5.03 33.04 -15.22
CA GLY A 172 -5.87 34.00 -14.53
C GLY A 172 -5.25 35.40 -14.43
N PHE A 173 -3.93 35.50 -14.27
CA PHE A 173 -3.22 36.76 -14.22
C PHE A 173 -3.18 37.46 -15.59
N PHE A 174 -2.89 36.72 -16.67
CA PHE A 174 -2.77 37.29 -18.02
C PHE A 174 -4.12 37.54 -18.71
N PHE A 175 -5.09 36.65 -18.52
CA PHE A 175 -6.35 36.64 -19.28
C PHE A 175 -7.62 36.74 -18.41
N GLY A 176 -7.48 36.75 -17.08
CA GLY A 176 -8.61 36.71 -16.17
C GLY A 176 -9.45 37.97 -16.17
N LYS A 177 -10.72 37.85 -16.55
CA LYS A 177 -11.70 38.94 -16.53
C LYS A 177 -12.97 38.56 -15.78
N THR A 178 -13.34 37.27 -15.81
CA THR A 178 -14.60 36.79 -15.24
C THR A 178 -14.36 35.97 -13.97
N PRO A 179 -14.83 36.42 -12.79
CA PRO A 179 -14.65 35.67 -11.55
C PRO A 179 -15.47 34.38 -11.56
N LEU A 180 -14.87 33.29 -11.08
CA LEU A 180 -15.47 31.97 -11.05
C LEU A 180 -16.51 31.84 -9.92
N ILE A 181 -16.20 32.36 -8.73
CA ILE A 181 -17.08 32.27 -7.56
C ILE A 181 -16.97 33.53 -6.68
N LYS A 182 -18.10 33.99 -6.13
CA LYS A 182 -18.15 35.19 -5.28
C LYS A 182 -17.31 35.08 -4.00
N ILE A 183 -17.17 33.87 -3.44
CA ILE A 183 -16.41 33.63 -2.21
C ILE A 183 -14.88 33.75 -2.41
N SER A 184 -14.42 33.66 -3.67
CA SER A 184 -13.02 33.75 -4.07
C SER A 184 -12.90 34.59 -5.34
N PRO A 185 -12.97 35.93 -5.22
CA PRO A 185 -13.03 36.84 -6.38
C PRO A 185 -11.77 36.84 -7.23
N LYS A 186 -10.65 36.30 -6.72
CA LYS A 186 -9.37 36.21 -7.44
C LYS A 186 -9.27 35.01 -8.39
N LYS A 187 -10.16 34.02 -8.28
CA LYS A 187 -10.18 32.85 -9.16
C LYS A 187 -11.09 33.16 -10.35
N THR A 188 -10.60 32.98 -11.58
CA THR A 188 -11.31 33.34 -12.81
C THR A 188 -11.63 32.11 -13.68
N TRP A 189 -12.64 32.22 -14.53
CA TRP A 189 -13.00 31.14 -15.47
C TRP A 189 -11.90 30.90 -16.50
N GLU A 190 -11.25 31.96 -17.00
CA GLU A 190 -10.17 31.85 -17.98
C GLU A 190 -8.96 31.14 -17.37
N GLY A 191 -8.65 31.43 -16.09
CA GLY A 191 -7.64 30.71 -15.33
C GLY A 191 -7.98 29.24 -15.17
N PHE A 192 -9.22 28.93 -14.78
CA PHE A 192 -9.67 27.54 -14.60
C PHE A 192 -9.55 26.71 -15.89
N ILE A 193 -9.97 27.26 -17.03
CA ILE A 193 -9.89 26.58 -18.33
C ILE A 193 -8.43 26.40 -18.78
N GLY A 194 -7.60 27.45 -18.65
CA GLY A 194 -6.17 27.39 -18.99
C GLY A 194 -5.40 26.41 -18.10
N GLY A 195 -5.74 26.37 -16.81
CA GLY A 195 -5.23 25.38 -15.86
C GLY A 195 -5.60 23.95 -16.24
N ALA A 196 -6.85 23.71 -16.64
CA ALA A 196 -7.32 22.39 -17.06
C ALA A 196 -6.57 21.88 -18.30
N PHE A 197 -6.49 22.69 -19.35
CA PHE A 197 -5.76 22.34 -20.57
C PHE A 197 -4.28 22.03 -20.29
N SER A 198 -3.63 22.91 -19.51
CA SER A 198 -2.21 22.76 -19.17
C SER A 198 -1.94 21.52 -18.30
N THR A 199 -2.86 21.19 -17.38
CA THR A 199 -2.73 20.02 -16.51
C THR A 199 -2.85 18.71 -17.28
N ILE A 200 -3.75 18.63 -18.27
CA ILE A 200 -3.87 17.46 -19.14
C ILE A 200 -2.59 17.26 -19.95
N LEU A 201 -2.09 18.34 -20.57
CA LEU A 201 -0.86 18.29 -21.35
C LEU A 201 0.35 17.90 -20.48
N PHE A 202 0.52 18.57 -19.33
CA PHE A 202 1.58 18.29 -18.37
C PHE A 202 1.49 16.85 -17.84
N GLY A 203 0.28 16.40 -17.48
CA GLY A 203 0.04 15.05 -16.99
C GLY A 203 0.46 13.97 -17.99
N LEU A 204 0.14 14.15 -19.26
CA LEU A 204 0.54 13.24 -20.34
C LEU A 204 2.06 13.22 -20.53
N VAL A 205 2.71 14.39 -20.60
CA VAL A 205 4.17 14.52 -20.77
C VAL A 205 4.90 13.90 -19.58
N LEU A 206 4.50 14.24 -18.36
CA LEU A 206 5.12 13.72 -17.14
C LEU A 206 4.93 12.21 -17.04
N SER A 207 3.72 11.71 -17.34
CA SER A 207 3.46 10.28 -17.32
C SER A 207 4.35 9.57 -18.32
N HIS A 208 4.46 10.07 -19.56
CA HIS A 208 5.35 9.49 -20.56
C HIS A 208 6.80 9.40 -20.07
N PHE A 209 7.34 10.49 -19.53
CA PHE A 209 8.70 10.54 -18.99
C PHE A 209 8.92 9.56 -17.81
N MET A 210 7.95 9.47 -16.89
CA MET A 210 8.06 8.59 -15.74
C MET A 210 8.00 7.11 -16.13
N MET A 211 7.26 6.77 -17.19
CA MET A 211 7.12 5.40 -17.68
C MET A 211 8.39 4.84 -18.33
N GLU A 212 9.32 5.69 -18.75
CA GLU A 212 10.60 5.26 -19.33
C GLU A 212 11.60 4.82 -18.25
N ASN A 213 11.43 5.31 -17.03
CA ASN A 213 12.35 5.07 -15.93
C ASN A 213 11.84 3.94 -15.03
N PRO A 214 12.59 2.83 -14.87
CA PRO A 214 12.15 1.68 -14.06
C PRO A 214 11.91 2.06 -12.60
N LEU A 215 12.62 3.07 -12.08
CA LEU A 215 12.45 3.60 -10.72
C LEU A 215 11.00 4.00 -10.41
N PHE A 216 10.27 4.57 -11.37
CA PHE A 216 8.91 5.06 -11.14
C PHE A 216 7.83 4.02 -11.41
N VAL A 217 8.17 2.97 -12.16
CA VAL A 217 7.26 1.94 -12.64
C VAL A 217 7.32 0.69 -11.76
N CYS A 218 8.49 0.41 -11.20
CA CYS A 218 8.71 -0.75 -10.35
C CYS A 218 8.00 -0.62 -9.00
N PRO A 219 7.38 -1.71 -8.53
CA PRO A 219 6.77 -1.72 -7.22
C PRO A 219 7.82 -1.60 -6.12
N VAL A 220 7.54 -0.72 -5.16
CA VAL A 220 8.40 -0.52 -4.01
C VAL A 220 8.13 -1.67 -3.02
N GLU A 221 8.87 -2.77 -3.18
CA GLU A 221 8.75 -3.94 -2.29
C GLU A 221 9.57 -3.78 -0.99
N SER A 222 10.74 -3.13 -1.05
CA SER A 222 11.58 -2.80 0.11
C SER A 222 12.37 -1.50 -0.12
N TYR A 223 12.62 -0.73 0.95
CA TYR A 223 13.42 0.51 0.92
C TYR A 223 14.94 0.23 0.82
N TYR A 224 15.37 -0.97 1.19
CA TYR A 224 16.79 -1.38 1.20
C TYR A 224 17.21 -2.11 -0.07
N GLN A 225 16.27 -2.41 -0.97
CA GLN A 225 16.55 -3.16 -2.18
C GLN A 225 16.34 -2.25 -3.39
N ASP A 226 17.37 -2.11 -4.22
CA ASP A 226 17.29 -1.36 -5.46
C ASP A 226 16.32 -2.07 -6.41
N ASN A 227 15.10 -1.51 -6.54
CA ASN A 227 14.04 -2.03 -7.39
C ASN A 227 14.29 -1.73 -8.89
N LEU A 228 15.54 -1.76 -9.35
CA LEU A 228 15.91 -1.47 -10.74
C LEU A 228 15.56 -2.63 -11.69
N ASN A 229 15.52 -3.87 -11.19
CA ASN A 229 15.19 -5.08 -11.95
C ASN A 229 13.88 -5.71 -11.44
N CYS A 230 12.74 -5.09 -11.77
CA CYS A 230 11.42 -5.63 -11.45
C CYS A 230 10.67 -6.11 -12.70
N THR A 231 9.62 -6.92 -12.50
CA THR A 231 8.63 -7.18 -13.54
C THR A 231 7.70 -5.98 -13.68
N ILE A 232 7.73 -5.34 -14.86
CA ILE A 232 6.91 -4.17 -15.15
C ILE A 232 5.42 -4.55 -15.09
N PRO A 233 4.58 -3.83 -14.32
CA PRO A 233 3.16 -4.16 -14.21
C PRO A 233 2.41 -3.94 -15.53
N LEU A 234 1.35 -4.72 -15.75
CA LEU A 234 0.53 -4.70 -16.98
C LEU A 234 -0.02 -3.31 -17.33
N SER A 235 -0.22 -2.42 -16.35
CA SER A 235 -0.68 -1.04 -16.57
C SER A 235 0.32 -0.17 -17.35
N PHE A 236 1.61 -0.54 -17.32
CA PHE A 236 2.71 0.22 -17.93
C PHE A 236 3.24 -0.42 -19.22
N GLN A 237 2.76 -1.61 -19.56
CA GLN A 237 3.09 -2.31 -20.80
C GLN A 237 2.14 -1.89 -21.93
N TYR A 238 2.61 -2.04 -23.18
CA TYR A 238 1.74 -1.81 -24.34
C TYR A 238 0.66 -2.88 -24.39
N ARG A 239 -0.59 -2.44 -24.55
CA ARG A 239 -1.70 -3.33 -24.90
C ARG A 239 -2.31 -2.90 -26.22
N GLU A 240 -2.80 -3.89 -26.93
CA GLU A 240 -3.64 -3.71 -28.09
C GLU A 240 -5.09 -3.61 -27.60
N PHE A 241 -5.74 -2.50 -27.94
CA PHE A 241 -7.15 -2.29 -27.64
C PHE A 241 -7.91 -2.12 -28.94
N GLU A 242 -9.06 -2.78 -29.02
CA GLU A 242 -10.04 -2.54 -30.07
C GLU A 242 -10.71 -1.20 -29.82
N ALA A 243 -10.70 -0.32 -30.83
CA ALA A 243 -11.29 1.01 -30.70
C ALA A 243 -12.80 0.90 -30.37
N PRO A 244 -13.29 1.52 -29.27
CA PRO A 244 -14.70 1.51 -28.95
C PRO A 244 -15.51 2.27 -30.02
N ARG A 245 -16.79 1.92 -30.20
CA ARG A 245 -17.70 2.68 -31.09
C ARG A 245 -18.00 4.03 -30.42
N PRO A 246 -17.88 5.19 -31.11
CA PRO A 246 -17.87 5.39 -32.56
C PRO A 246 -16.49 5.44 -33.22
N PHE A 247 -15.38 5.43 -32.48
CA PHE A 247 -14.04 5.53 -33.06
C PHE A 247 -13.72 4.38 -34.02
N SER A 248 -14.24 3.17 -33.78
CA SER A 248 -14.15 2.06 -34.74
C SER A 248 -14.72 2.41 -36.14
N PHE A 249 -15.81 3.19 -36.19
CA PHE A 249 -16.40 3.65 -37.44
C PHE A 249 -15.50 4.67 -38.15
N LEU A 250 -14.88 5.56 -37.37
CA LEU A 250 -13.91 6.53 -37.88
C LEU A 250 -12.67 5.83 -38.46
N PHE A 251 -12.11 4.84 -37.76
CA PHE A 251 -10.96 4.06 -38.24
C PHE A 251 -11.28 3.29 -39.53
N ARG A 252 -12.50 2.73 -39.65
CA ARG A 252 -13.00 2.13 -40.89
C ARG A 252 -13.15 3.14 -42.02
N LEU A 253 -13.61 4.36 -41.72
CA LEU A 253 -13.70 5.45 -42.70
C LEU A 253 -12.31 5.82 -43.27
N PHE A 254 -11.27 5.75 -42.44
CA PHE A 254 -9.88 6.00 -42.85
C PHE A 254 -9.11 4.77 -43.36
N ARG A 255 -9.78 3.64 -43.66
CA ARG A 255 -9.15 2.37 -44.15
C ARG A 255 -8.03 1.84 -43.24
N GLN A 256 -8.03 2.16 -41.95
CA GLN A 256 -7.06 1.65 -40.99
C GLN A 256 -7.69 0.55 -40.12
N GLN A 257 -6.87 -0.44 -39.73
CA GLN A 257 -7.29 -1.47 -38.77
C GLN A 257 -7.62 -0.80 -37.44
N PRO A 258 -8.75 -1.12 -36.78
CA PRO A 258 -9.24 -0.45 -35.57
C PRO A 258 -8.49 -0.92 -34.31
N ILE A 259 -7.19 -1.16 -34.41
CA ILE A 259 -6.33 -1.67 -33.33
C ILE A 259 -5.38 -0.54 -32.95
N VAL A 260 -5.54 -0.01 -31.73
CA VAL A 260 -4.68 1.06 -31.21
C VAL A 260 -3.78 0.49 -30.12
N ARG A 261 -2.47 0.65 -30.30
CA ARG A 261 -1.46 0.29 -29.30
C ARG A 261 -1.22 1.48 -28.38
N PHE A 262 -1.63 1.37 -27.12
CA PHE A 262 -1.31 2.37 -26.12
C PHE A 262 -1.04 1.73 -24.77
N LYS A 263 -0.28 2.44 -23.93
CA LYS A 263 0.00 2.01 -22.57
C LYS A 263 -1.18 2.45 -21.66
N PRO A 264 -1.84 1.53 -20.93
CA PRO A 264 -3.04 1.86 -20.13
C PRO A 264 -2.85 3.01 -19.14
N PHE A 265 -1.64 3.15 -18.56
CA PHE A 265 -1.33 4.24 -17.62
C PHE A 265 -1.56 5.64 -18.20
N LEU A 266 -1.33 5.87 -19.50
CA LEU A 266 -1.59 7.16 -20.13
C LEU A 266 -3.08 7.51 -20.12
N PHE A 267 -3.95 6.52 -20.34
CA PHE A 267 -5.39 6.72 -20.24
C PHE A 267 -5.81 7.05 -18.80
N HIS A 268 -5.30 6.31 -17.82
CA HIS A 268 -5.53 6.61 -16.41
C HIS A 268 -5.02 8.01 -16.02
N SER A 269 -3.89 8.44 -16.57
CA SER A 269 -3.32 9.78 -16.37
C SER A 269 -4.26 10.88 -16.88
N VAL A 270 -4.90 10.71 -18.04
CA VAL A 270 -5.91 11.65 -18.53
C VAL A 270 -7.11 11.73 -17.59
N VAL A 271 -7.60 10.59 -17.10
CA VAL A 271 -8.72 10.56 -16.14
C VAL A 271 -8.34 11.29 -14.84
N MET A 272 -7.12 11.06 -14.33
CA MET A 272 -6.60 11.75 -13.16
C MET A 272 -6.43 13.26 -13.41
N ALA A 273 -5.94 13.67 -14.58
CA ALA A 273 -5.79 15.08 -14.94
C ALA A 273 -7.14 15.79 -15.01
N LEU A 274 -8.15 15.16 -15.63
CA LEU A 274 -9.51 15.69 -15.70
C LEU A 274 -10.10 15.87 -14.29
N PHE A 275 -9.94 14.87 -13.43
CA PHE A 275 -10.38 14.99 -12.03
C PHE A 275 -9.62 16.11 -11.31
N ALA A 276 -8.29 16.15 -11.43
CA ALA A 276 -7.43 17.14 -10.79
C ALA A 276 -7.79 18.58 -11.21
N SER A 277 -8.16 18.80 -12.47
CA SER A 277 -8.52 20.13 -12.97
C SER A 277 -9.98 20.52 -12.71
N LEU A 278 -10.91 19.57 -12.81
CA LEU A 278 -12.34 19.87 -12.71
C LEU A 278 -12.81 19.83 -11.27
N ILE A 279 -12.49 18.74 -10.57
CA ILE A 279 -13.01 18.44 -9.22
C ILE A 279 -12.01 18.87 -8.15
N GLY A 280 -10.70 18.70 -8.40
CA GLY A 280 -9.63 19.08 -7.47
C GLY A 280 -9.77 20.48 -6.86
N PRO A 281 -10.01 21.55 -7.65
CA PRO A 281 -10.10 22.92 -7.13
C PRO A 281 -11.28 23.16 -6.19
N PHE A 282 -12.32 22.30 -6.22
CA PHE A 282 -13.42 22.40 -5.28
C PHE A 282 -12.99 22.09 -3.83
N GLY A 283 -11.93 21.29 -3.63
CA GLY A 283 -11.33 21.12 -2.30
C GLY A 283 -10.88 22.46 -1.71
N GLY A 284 -10.17 23.27 -2.52
CA GLY A 284 -9.75 24.62 -2.14
C GLY A 284 -10.89 25.61 -1.99
N PHE A 285 -11.96 25.49 -2.78
CA PHE A 285 -13.16 26.31 -2.62
C PHE A 285 -13.92 25.96 -1.34
N PHE A 286 -14.02 24.68 -1.00
CA PHE A 286 -14.65 24.22 0.24
C PHE A 286 -13.88 24.71 1.46
N ALA A 287 -12.54 24.55 1.47
CA ALA A 287 -11.68 25.08 2.51
C ALA A 287 -11.79 26.61 2.64
N SER A 288 -11.80 27.33 1.51
CA SER A 288 -12.02 28.77 1.49
C SER A 288 -13.39 29.15 2.05
N GLY A 289 -14.44 28.42 1.69
CA GLY A 289 -15.79 28.67 2.21
C GLY A 289 -15.90 28.45 3.71
N PHE A 290 -15.31 27.36 4.22
CA PHE A 290 -15.21 27.08 5.65
C PHE A 290 -14.52 28.22 6.39
N LYS A 291 -13.37 28.70 5.89
CA LYS A 291 -12.65 29.83 6.50
C LYS A 291 -13.51 31.10 6.58
N ARG A 292 -14.24 31.43 5.52
CA ARG A 292 -15.14 32.60 5.51
C ARG A 292 -16.31 32.47 6.48
N ALA A 293 -16.84 31.26 6.69
CA ALA A 293 -17.90 31.02 7.66
C ALA A 293 -17.46 31.35 9.10
N PHE A 294 -16.20 31.09 9.45
CA PHE A 294 -15.62 31.44 10.76
C PHE A 294 -14.98 32.84 10.82
N LYS A 295 -15.16 33.67 9.77
CA LYS A 295 -14.54 35.00 9.65
C LYS A 295 -12.99 34.97 9.73
N ILE A 296 -12.38 33.84 9.39
CA ILE A 296 -10.92 33.69 9.30
C ILE A 296 -10.47 33.72 7.83
N LYS A 297 -9.18 34.00 7.60
CA LYS A 297 -8.61 34.04 6.24
C LYS A 297 -7.78 32.81 5.93
N ASP A 298 -6.97 32.37 6.89
CA ASP A 298 -6.01 31.28 6.79
C ASP A 298 -6.16 30.37 8.02
N PHE A 299 -5.92 29.06 7.90
CA PHE A 299 -6.09 28.12 9.02
C PHE A 299 -4.99 28.22 10.08
N GLY A 300 -3.88 28.90 9.78
CA GLY A 300 -2.77 29.15 10.67
C GLY A 300 -1.61 29.83 9.94
N ASP A 301 -0.55 30.18 10.67
CA ASP A 301 0.57 30.98 10.16
C ASP A 301 1.90 30.24 10.32
N ILE A 302 2.02 29.06 9.72
CA ILE A 302 3.25 28.24 9.83
C ILE A 302 4.40 28.87 9.03
N ILE A 303 4.10 29.51 7.89
CA ILE A 303 5.09 30.24 7.09
C ILE A 303 4.56 31.66 6.86
N PRO A 304 5.28 32.70 7.31
CA PRO A 304 4.82 34.08 7.15
C PRO A 304 4.67 34.43 5.65
N GLY A 305 3.52 35.01 5.30
CA GLY A 305 3.16 35.39 3.93
C GLY A 305 2.65 34.26 3.04
N HIS A 306 2.55 33.03 3.55
CA HIS A 306 2.37 31.82 2.74
C HIS A 306 1.19 30.94 3.16
N GLY A 307 0.38 31.39 4.13
CA GLY A 307 -0.82 30.73 4.64
C GLY A 307 -0.53 29.53 5.55
N GLY A 308 -1.59 28.80 5.88
CA GLY A 308 -1.51 27.62 6.73
C GLY A 308 -1.04 26.37 5.98
N LEU A 309 -0.54 25.38 6.72
CA LEU A 309 -0.21 24.06 6.14
C LEU A 309 -1.47 23.38 5.57
N MET A 310 -2.60 23.52 6.26
CA MET A 310 -3.89 22.96 5.82
C MET A 310 -4.36 23.55 4.48
N ASP A 311 -4.05 24.82 4.21
CA ASP A 311 -4.38 25.50 2.95
C ASP A 311 -3.61 24.95 1.74
N ARG A 312 -2.64 24.06 1.97
CA ARG A 312 -1.82 23.42 0.91
C ARG A 312 -2.23 21.99 0.62
N PHE A 313 -2.97 21.37 1.55
CA PHE A 313 -3.32 19.96 1.50
C PHE A 313 -4.81 19.70 1.24
N ASP A 314 -5.65 20.73 1.18
CA ASP A 314 -7.08 20.63 0.91
C ASP A 314 -7.40 19.97 -0.45
N CYS A 315 -6.81 20.46 -1.54
CA CYS A 315 -6.95 19.87 -2.88
C CYS A 315 -6.23 18.50 -2.98
N GLN A 316 -5.09 18.35 -2.28
CA GLN A 316 -4.29 17.13 -2.31
C GLN A 316 -4.97 15.96 -1.59
N LEU A 317 -5.68 16.24 -0.49
CA LEU A 317 -6.45 15.23 0.25
C LEU A 317 -7.59 14.67 -0.60
N LEU A 318 -8.30 15.54 -1.31
CA LEU A 318 -9.37 15.16 -2.23
C LEU A 318 -8.84 14.32 -3.39
N MET A 319 -7.73 14.77 -4.00
CA MET A 319 -7.06 14.03 -5.08
C MET A 319 -6.59 12.65 -4.60
N GLY A 320 -6.00 12.59 -3.41
CA GLY A 320 -5.56 11.33 -2.84
C GLY A 320 -6.69 10.34 -2.62
N THR A 321 -7.80 10.80 -2.04
CA THR A 321 -8.98 9.95 -1.83
C THR A 321 -9.51 9.41 -3.17
N PHE A 322 -9.56 10.26 -4.20
CA PHE A 322 -9.95 9.85 -5.54
C PHE A 322 -9.01 8.80 -6.13
N VAL A 323 -7.70 9.03 -6.11
CA VAL A 323 -6.70 8.08 -6.64
C VAL A 323 -6.80 6.73 -5.94
N ASN A 324 -7.00 6.72 -4.62
CA ASN A 324 -7.18 5.48 -3.87
C ASN A 324 -8.38 4.67 -4.36
N VAL A 325 -9.54 5.32 -4.45
CA VAL A 325 -10.78 4.69 -4.93
C VAL A 325 -10.61 4.24 -6.38
N TYR A 326 -10.06 5.12 -7.22
CA TYR A 326 -9.84 4.84 -8.65
C TYR A 326 -8.95 3.61 -8.88
N ILE A 327 -7.82 3.51 -8.19
CA ILE A 327 -6.94 2.33 -8.31
C ILE A 327 -7.65 1.08 -7.79
N SER A 328 -8.38 1.19 -6.67
CA SER A 328 -9.11 0.06 -6.10
C SER A 328 -10.22 -0.47 -7.01
N SER A 329 -10.88 0.40 -7.77
CA SER A 329 -12.03 0.05 -8.61
C SER A 329 -11.65 -0.35 -10.04
N PHE A 330 -10.70 0.36 -10.67
CA PHE A 330 -10.46 0.22 -12.11
C PHE A 330 -9.15 -0.48 -12.47
N ILE A 331 -8.15 -0.46 -11.59
CA ILE A 331 -6.80 -0.94 -11.90
C ILE A 331 -6.48 -2.24 -11.18
N ARG A 332 -7.05 -2.45 -10.00
CA ARG A 332 -6.83 -3.67 -9.22
C ARG A 332 -7.48 -4.87 -9.90
N SER A 333 -6.68 -5.70 -10.55
CA SER A 333 -7.11 -7.04 -10.94
C SER A 333 -7.44 -7.84 -9.67
N PRO A 334 -8.61 -8.50 -9.58
CA PRO A 334 -8.89 -9.39 -8.48
C PRO A 334 -7.92 -10.59 -8.56
N ASN A 335 -7.27 -10.90 -7.45
CA ASN A 335 -6.33 -12.01 -7.39
C ASN A 335 -7.17 -13.31 -7.36
N PRO A 336 -6.98 -14.26 -8.28
CA PRO A 336 -7.78 -15.48 -8.35
C PRO A 336 -7.72 -16.27 -7.05
N HIS A 337 -6.57 -16.30 -6.36
CA HIS A 337 -6.47 -16.93 -5.04
C HIS A 337 -7.30 -16.20 -3.98
N LYS A 338 -7.44 -14.88 -4.04
CA LYS A 338 -8.30 -14.12 -3.12
C LYS A 338 -9.78 -14.37 -3.44
N ILE A 339 -10.14 -14.46 -4.71
CA ILE A 339 -11.52 -14.79 -5.12
C ILE A 339 -11.86 -16.21 -4.66
N VAL A 340 -11.02 -17.19 -4.95
CA VAL A 340 -11.21 -18.57 -4.49
C VAL A 340 -11.28 -18.63 -2.97
N GLN A 341 -10.41 -17.91 -2.26
CA GLN A 341 -10.53 -17.78 -0.82
C GLN A 341 -11.88 -17.17 -0.43
N GLN A 342 -12.35 -16.10 -1.05
CA GLN A 342 -13.67 -15.53 -0.74
C GLN A 342 -14.80 -16.51 -1.03
N ILE A 343 -14.73 -17.29 -2.11
CA ILE A 343 -15.71 -18.33 -2.46
C ILE A 343 -15.75 -19.42 -1.38
N LEU A 344 -14.58 -19.84 -0.87
CA LEU A 344 -14.48 -20.83 0.21
C LEU A 344 -15.05 -20.35 1.56
N TRP A 345 -15.46 -19.09 1.67
CA TRP A 345 -16.16 -18.56 2.85
C TRP A 345 -17.69 -18.63 2.73
N LEU A 346 -18.23 -18.92 1.54
CA LEU A 346 -19.65 -19.09 1.34
C LEU A 346 -20.10 -20.47 1.85
N THR A 347 -21.41 -20.66 2.03
CA THR A 347 -21.97 -21.97 2.39
C THR A 347 -21.73 -23.00 1.27
N ASN A 348 -21.77 -24.29 1.58
CA ASN A 348 -21.52 -25.35 0.59
C ASN A 348 -22.47 -25.26 -0.62
N ASP A 349 -23.74 -24.91 -0.39
CA ASP A 349 -24.73 -24.74 -1.46
C ASP A 349 -24.40 -23.55 -2.36
N GLU A 350 -23.96 -22.44 -1.78
CA GLU A 350 -23.51 -21.25 -2.51
C GLU A 350 -22.20 -21.50 -3.27
N GLN A 351 -21.27 -22.28 -2.71
CA GLN A 351 -20.04 -22.68 -3.38
C GLN A 351 -20.34 -23.51 -4.64
N LEU A 352 -21.26 -24.48 -4.52
CA LEU A 352 -21.73 -25.28 -5.65
C LEU A 352 -22.44 -24.42 -6.70
N ALA A 353 -23.26 -23.45 -6.28
CA ALA A 353 -23.90 -22.51 -7.19
C ALA A 353 -22.86 -21.69 -7.98
N VAL A 354 -21.84 -21.14 -7.31
CA VAL A 354 -20.75 -20.39 -7.96
C VAL A 354 -19.95 -21.29 -8.91
N TYR A 355 -19.64 -22.53 -8.51
CA TYR A 355 -18.94 -23.49 -9.36
C TYR A 355 -19.74 -23.81 -10.63
N ASN A 356 -21.04 -24.12 -10.50
CA ASN A 356 -21.90 -24.43 -11.63
C ASN A 356 -22.06 -23.23 -12.58
N SER A 357 -22.27 -22.02 -12.06
CA SER A 357 -22.33 -20.80 -12.87
C SER A 357 -21.02 -20.51 -13.59
N LEU A 358 -19.88 -20.73 -12.94
CA LEU A 358 -18.56 -20.57 -13.56
C LEU A 358 -18.34 -21.61 -14.65
N GLN A 359 -18.70 -22.87 -14.41
CA GLN A 359 -18.59 -23.96 -15.38
C GLN A 359 -19.44 -23.67 -16.63
N GLU A 360 -20.68 -23.20 -16.46
CA GLU A 360 -21.59 -22.83 -17.56
C GLU A 360 -21.02 -21.68 -18.41
N GLN A 361 -20.41 -20.67 -17.78
CA GLN A 361 -19.73 -19.58 -18.49
C GLN A 361 -18.48 -20.06 -19.24
N LEU A 362 -17.72 -21.00 -18.68
CA LEU A 362 -16.52 -21.54 -19.32
C LEU A 362 -16.85 -22.46 -20.50
N ILE A 363 -17.95 -23.21 -20.42
CA ILE A 363 -18.46 -24.02 -21.53
C ILE A 363 -19.02 -23.11 -22.63
N SER A 364 -19.82 -22.10 -22.30
CA SER A 364 -20.39 -21.16 -23.29
C SER A 364 -19.33 -20.29 -23.96
N SER A 365 -18.21 -20.00 -23.30
CA SER A 365 -17.05 -19.33 -23.89
C SER A 365 -16.09 -20.26 -24.65
N GLY A 366 -16.36 -21.58 -24.68
CA GLY A 366 -15.58 -22.57 -25.42
C GLY A 366 -14.21 -22.88 -24.81
N LEU A 367 -13.98 -22.52 -23.55
CA LEU A 367 -12.71 -22.72 -22.85
C LEU A 367 -12.58 -24.13 -22.25
N ILE A 368 -13.71 -24.82 -21.99
CA ILE A 368 -13.76 -26.18 -21.45
C ILE A 368 -14.74 -27.00 -22.32
N PRO A 369 -14.40 -28.25 -22.69
CA PRO A 369 -15.34 -29.12 -23.41
C PRO A 369 -16.55 -29.45 -22.55
N PRO A 370 -17.76 -29.58 -23.13
CA PRO A 370 -18.92 -30.07 -22.39
C PRO A 370 -18.63 -31.48 -21.88
N SER A 371 -18.82 -31.67 -20.57
CA SER A 371 -18.61 -32.93 -19.84
C SER A 371 -19.74 -33.92 -20.06
#